data_AF-A0A1W2DCY6-F1
#
_entry.id   AF-A0A1W2DCY6-F1
#
_cell.length_a   1.000
_cell.length_b   1.000
_cell.length_c   1.000
_cell.angle_alpha   90.00
_cell.angle_beta   90.00
_cell.angle_gamma   90.00
#
_symmetry.space_group_name_H-M   'P 1'
#
loop_
_entity.id
_entity.type
_entity.pdbx_description
1 polymer ?
#
loop_
_entity_poly.entity_id
_entity_poly.type
_entity_poly.pdbx_seq_one_letter_code
_entity_poly.pdbx_strand_id
1 'polypeptide(L)'
;MDGLDKLKLRIANETLGKEMHTEINAQNFESVLDEKKMEVAEELGLKDKIENVGWENMTTKEVGKIGGRMGGQIGGQMVKKLVEMAESQMAPVDDATIADAKEHLEGKQ
;
A
#
# COMPACT_ATOMS: atom_id res chain seq x y z
N MET A 1 -5.84 -18.94 2.17
CA MET A 1 -5.84 -17.52 1.77
C MET A 1 -6.98 -16.83 2.50
N ASP A 2 -6.65 -15.95 3.43
CA ASP A 2 -7.64 -15.28 4.27
C ASP A 2 -8.37 -14.14 3.51
N GLY A 3 -9.23 -13.38 4.20
CA GLY A 3 -9.97 -12.27 3.60
C GLY A 3 -9.06 -11.09 3.19
N LEU A 4 -7.99 -10.85 3.94
CA LEU A 4 -7.07 -9.75 3.72
C LEU A 4 -6.15 -10.03 2.52
N ASP A 5 -5.67 -11.26 2.38
CA ASP A 5 -4.92 -11.75 1.24
C ASP A 5 -5.71 -11.61 -0.06
N LYS A 6 -7.00 -11.96 -0.03
CA LYS A 6 -7.90 -11.80 -1.19
C LYS A 6 -8.07 -10.33 -1.57
N LEU A 7 -8.21 -9.45 -0.57
CA LEU A 7 -8.30 -8.01 -0.80
C LEU A 7 -6.99 -7.47 -1.39
N LYS A 8 -5.84 -7.92 -0.89
CA LYS A 8 -4.51 -7.57 -1.42
C LYS A 8 -4.38 -7.93 -2.89
N LEU A 9 -4.70 -9.17 -3.26
CA LEU A 9 -4.64 -9.61 -4.66
C LEU A 9 -5.64 -8.87 -5.54
N ARG A 10 -6.85 -8.60 -5.04
CA ARG A 10 -7.84 -7.81 -5.79
C ARG A 10 -7.30 -6.41 -6.10
N ILE A 11 -6.77 -5.72 -5.10
CA ILE A 11 -6.21 -4.38 -5.30
C ILE A 11 -4.97 -4.42 -6.19
N ALA A 12 -4.11 -5.42 -6.03
CA ALA A 12 -2.96 -5.60 -6.90
C ALA A 12 -3.39 -5.75 -8.38
N ASN A 13 -4.42 -6.54 -8.66
CA ASN A 13 -4.98 -6.65 -10.01
C ASN A 13 -5.60 -5.34 -10.51
N GLU A 14 -6.32 -4.63 -9.64
CA GLU A 14 -6.98 -3.38 -10.02
C GLU A 14 -5.99 -2.23 -10.29
N THR A 15 -4.80 -2.31 -9.71
CA THR A 15 -3.72 -1.31 -9.85
C THR A 15 -2.63 -1.82 -10.77
N LEU A 16 -1.69 -2.57 -10.23
CA LEU A 16 -0.50 -3.06 -10.91
C LEU A 16 -0.83 -4.01 -12.06
N GLY A 17 -1.83 -4.89 -11.88
CA GLY A 17 -2.23 -5.84 -12.93
C GLY A 17 -2.77 -5.17 -14.18
N LYS A 18 -3.51 -4.07 -14.03
CA LYS A 18 -3.97 -3.26 -15.17
C LYS A 18 -2.83 -2.53 -15.87
N GLU A 19 -1.91 -1.97 -15.10
CA GLU A 19 -0.75 -1.24 -15.61
C GLU A 19 0.20 -2.16 -16.39
N MET A 20 0.47 -3.35 -15.85
CA MET A 20 1.37 -4.34 -16.43
C MET A 20 0.67 -5.29 -17.41
N HIS A 21 -0.63 -5.10 -17.65
CA HIS A 21 -1.45 -5.98 -18.49
C HIS A 21 -1.33 -7.46 -18.14
N THR A 22 -1.24 -7.78 -16.84
CA THR A 22 -1.03 -9.13 -16.32
C THR A 22 -1.97 -9.43 -15.17
N GLU A 23 -2.45 -10.67 -15.09
CA GLU A 23 -3.23 -11.13 -13.94
C GLU A 23 -2.29 -11.48 -12.79
N ILE A 24 -2.52 -10.84 -11.64
CA ILE A 24 -1.71 -11.04 -10.43
C ILE A 24 -2.40 -12.07 -9.51
N ASN A 25 -1.68 -13.13 -9.19
CA ASN A 25 -2.11 -14.19 -8.29
C ASN A 25 -1.04 -14.46 -7.24
N ALA A 26 -1.31 -15.39 -6.32
CA ALA A 26 -0.39 -15.70 -5.22
C ALA A 26 0.99 -16.19 -5.70
N GLN A 27 1.08 -16.79 -6.90
CA GLN A 27 2.30 -17.38 -7.42
C GLN A 27 3.21 -16.34 -8.07
N ASN A 28 2.65 -15.34 -8.76
CA ASN A 28 3.42 -14.30 -9.46
C ASN A 28 3.45 -12.95 -8.74
N PHE A 29 2.75 -12.79 -7.61
CA PHE A 29 2.67 -11.51 -6.90
C PHE A 29 4.05 -10.91 -6.61
N GLU A 30 4.96 -11.70 -6.03
CA GLU A 30 6.30 -11.21 -5.67
C GLU A 30 7.15 -10.88 -6.90
N SER A 31 7.09 -11.69 -7.97
CA SER A 31 7.86 -11.42 -9.19
C SER A 31 7.40 -10.14 -9.89
N VAL A 32 6.08 -9.95 -10.02
CA VAL A 32 5.48 -8.74 -10.60
C VAL A 32 5.81 -7.51 -9.74
N LEU A 33 5.84 -7.68 -8.41
CA LEU A 33 6.23 -6.63 -7.49
C LEU A 33 7.70 -6.22 -7.66
N ASP A 34 8.59 -7.20 -7.79
CA ASP A 34 10.03 -6.95 -7.96
C ASP A 34 10.35 -6.30 -9.30
N GLU A 35 9.68 -6.74 -10.38
CA GLU A 35 9.74 -6.06 -11.67
C GLU A 35 9.36 -4.58 -11.55
N LYS A 36 8.23 -4.28 -10.88
CA LYS A 36 7.81 -2.90 -10.66
C LYS A 36 8.78 -2.10 -9.80
N LYS A 37 9.38 -2.70 -8.77
CA LYS A 37 10.40 -2.02 -7.94
C LYS A 37 11.61 -1.63 -8.78
N MET A 38 12.06 -2.50 -9.68
CA MET A 38 13.19 -2.22 -10.57
C MET A 38 12.86 -1.14 -11.59
N GLU A 39 11.65 -1.16 -12.17
CA GLU A 39 11.16 -0.09 -13.06
C GLU A 39 11.14 1.27 -12.34
N VAL A 40 10.57 1.33 -11.14
CA VAL A 40 10.55 2.55 -10.32
C VAL A 40 11.96 3.00 -9.94
N ALA A 41 12.87 2.07 -9.68
CA ALA A 41 14.26 2.39 -9.40
C ALA A 41 14.97 2.98 -10.62
N GLU A 42 14.66 2.50 -11.83
CA GLU A 42 15.16 3.05 -13.09
C GLU A 42 14.68 4.49 -13.30
N GLU A 43 13.39 4.75 -13.12
CA GLU A 43 12.83 6.11 -13.18
C GLU A 43 13.44 7.07 -12.16
N LEU A 44 13.89 6.56 -11.01
CA LEU A 44 14.52 7.33 -9.95
C LEU A 44 16.04 7.48 -10.13
N GLY A 45 16.64 6.84 -11.15
CA GLY A 45 18.09 6.81 -11.35
C GLY A 45 18.85 6.02 -10.28
N LEU A 46 18.18 5.07 -9.63
CA LEU A 46 18.71 4.24 -8.54
C LEU A 46 19.05 2.80 -8.98
N LYS A 47 18.63 2.38 -10.18
CA LYS A 47 18.84 1.03 -10.72
C LYS A 47 20.32 0.63 -10.72
N ASP A 48 21.19 1.41 -11.33
CA ASP A 48 22.63 1.13 -11.36
C ASP A 48 23.22 0.97 -9.95
N LYS A 49 22.74 1.78 -9.00
CA LYS A 49 23.19 1.69 -7.62
C LYS A 49 22.74 0.37 -6.97
N ILE A 50 21.49 -0.02 -7.16
CA ILE A 50 20.97 -1.32 -6.68
C ILE A 50 21.78 -2.47 -7.26
N GLU A 51 22.07 -2.46 -8.56
CA GLU A 51 22.83 -3.51 -9.22
C GLU A 51 24.28 -3.59 -8.72
N ASN A 52 24.88 -2.45 -8.36
CA ASN A 52 26.27 -2.38 -7.90
C ASN A 52 26.44 -2.72 -6.41
N VAL A 53 25.55 -2.26 -5.54
CA VAL A 53 25.72 -2.42 -4.08
C VAL A 53 24.67 -3.33 -3.44
N GLY A 54 23.60 -3.69 -4.13
CA GLY A 54 22.48 -4.44 -3.55
C GLY A 54 21.50 -3.55 -2.75
N TRP A 55 20.30 -4.07 -2.53
CA TRP A 55 19.22 -3.37 -1.81
C TRP A 55 19.58 -3.07 -0.35
N GLU A 56 20.29 -4.00 0.30
CA GLU A 56 20.70 -3.93 1.71
C GLU A 56 21.74 -2.84 2.00
N ASN A 57 22.48 -2.40 0.98
CA ASN A 57 23.49 -1.35 1.09
C ASN A 57 22.99 0.01 0.60
N MET A 58 21.71 0.11 0.22
CA MET A 58 21.05 1.39 -0.04
C MET A 58 20.67 2.10 1.25
N THR A 59 20.50 3.42 1.18
CA THR A 59 19.95 4.16 2.33
C THR A 59 18.45 3.87 2.48
N THR A 60 17.95 3.92 3.72
CA THR A 60 16.52 3.79 4.02
C THR A 60 15.66 4.81 3.26
N LYS A 61 16.20 6.01 3.00
CA LYS A 61 15.55 7.05 2.20
C LYS A 61 15.40 6.65 0.72
N GLU A 62 16.38 5.97 0.14
CA GLU A 62 16.34 5.51 -1.25
C GLU A 62 15.36 4.35 -1.41
N VAL A 63 15.50 3.31 -0.56
CA VAL A 63 14.59 2.16 -0.56
C VAL A 63 13.16 2.63 -0.27
N GLY A 64 12.98 3.55 0.68
CA GLY A 64 11.68 4.12 1.03
C GLY A 64 11.02 4.93 -0.10
N LYS A 65 11.80 5.58 -0.98
CA LYS A 65 11.25 6.27 -2.16
C LYS A 65 10.67 5.26 -3.17
N ILE A 66 11.39 4.17 -3.43
CA ILE A 66 10.95 3.11 -4.33
C ILE A 66 9.70 2.43 -3.74
N GLY A 67 9.80 1.99 -2.48
CA GLY A 67 8.71 1.36 -1.76
C GLY A 67 7.49 2.26 -1.56
N GLY A 68 7.67 3.57 -1.41
CA GLY A 68 6.57 4.53 -1.27
C GLY A 68 5.78 4.74 -2.56
N ARG A 69 6.46 4.82 -3.71
CA ARG A 69 5.81 4.95 -5.02
C ARG A 69 4.94 3.74 -5.36
N MET A 70 5.44 2.53 -5.09
CA MET A 70 4.71 1.29 -5.37
C MET A 70 3.76 0.88 -4.22
N GLY A 71 4.26 0.86 -2.98
CA GLY A 71 3.53 0.35 -1.82
C GLY A 71 2.30 1.16 -1.44
N GLY A 72 2.30 2.46 -1.75
CA GLY A 72 1.11 3.30 -1.62
C GLY A 72 -0.05 2.86 -2.52
N GLN A 73 0.23 2.31 -3.70
CA GLN A 73 -0.81 1.86 -4.62
C GLN A 73 -1.51 0.59 -4.15
N ILE A 74 -0.78 -0.35 -3.53
CA ILE A 74 -1.38 -1.60 -3.05
C ILE A 74 -1.81 -1.47 -1.59
N GLY A 75 -0.87 -1.20 -0.69
CA GLY A 75 -1.13 -1.13 0.75
C GLY A 75 -2.01 0.06 1.12
N GLY A 76 -1.75 1.23 0.55
CA GLY A 76 -2.57 2.43 0.81
C GLY A 76 -4.01 2.26 0.34
N GLN A 77 -4.22 1.70 -0.86
CA GLN A 77 -5.57 1.40 -1.34
C GLN A 77 -6.25 0.28 -0.53
N MET A 78 -5.50 -0.70 -0.03
CA MET A 78 -6.05 -1.71 0.88
C MET A 78 -6.61 -1.08 2.14
N VAL A 79 -5.80 -0.25 2.80
CA VAL A 79 -6.23 0.45 4.02
C VAL A 79 -7.45 1.31 3.71
N LYS A 80 -7.43 2.07 2.61
CA LYS A 80 -8.57 2.89 2.19
C LYS A 80 -9.85 2.06 2.01
N LYS A 81 -9.79 0.95 1.27
CA LYS A 81 -10.96 0.06 1.07
C LYS A 81 -11.43 -0.59 2.37
N LEU A 82 -10.51 -0.96 3.25
CA LEU A 82 -10.86 -1.51 4.57
C LEU A 82 -11.62 -0.47 5.41
N VAL A 83 -11.17 0.79 5.40
CA VAL A 83 -11.83 1.89 6.09
C VAL A 83 -13.22 2.13 5.49
N GLU A 84 -13.34 2.22 4.17
CA GLU A 84 -14.64 2.38 3.49
C GLU A 84 -15.63 1.25 3.84
N MET A 85 -15.15 -0.01 3.87
CA MET A 85 -15.98 -1.15 4.26
C MET A 85 -16.40 -1.08 5.74
N ALA A 86 -15.52 -0.61 6.62
CA ALA A 86 -15.82 -0.42 8.02
C ALA A 86 -16.85 0.70 8.23
N GLU A 87 -16.65 1.86 7.59
CA GLU A 87 -17.57 3.00 7.63
C GLU A 87 -18.98 2.60 7.18
N SER A 88 -19.11 1.75 6.15
CA SER A 88 -20.41 1.27 5.66
C SER A 88 -21.20 0.44 6.67
N GLN A 89 -20.53 -0.13 7.67
CA GLN A 89 -21.09 -0.98 8.72
C GLN A 89 -21.23 -0.24 10.06
N MET A 90 -20.68 0.98 10.15
CA MET A 90 -20.68 1.80 11.35
C MET A 90 -21.73 2.91 11.24
N ALA A 91 -22.08 3.51 12.37
CA ALA A 91 -22.88 4.74 12.36
C ALA A 91 -22.09 5.87 11.68
N PRO A 92 -22.76 6.81 10.99
CA PRO A 92 -22.10 7.97 10.40
C PRO A 92 -21.31 8.75 11.45
N VAL A 93 -20.09 9.13 11.10
CA VAL A 93 -19.26 10.01 11.92
C VAL A 93 -19.51 11.45 11.45
N ASP A 94 -20.41 12.14 12.13
CA ASP A 94 -20.70 13.57 11.89
C ASP A 94 -20.01 14.47 12.93
N ASP A 95 -20.06 15.79 12.72
CA ASP A 95 -19.40 16.77 13.61
C ASP A 95 -19.87 16.65 15.07
N ALA A 96 -21.13 16.26 15.29
CA ALA A 96 -21.68 16.03 16.62
C ALA A 96 -21.06 14.80 17.28
N THR A 97 -20.92 13.70 16.53
CA THR A 97 -20.30 12.45 16.97
C THR A 97 -18.80 12.65 17.28
N ILE A 98 -18.11 13.46 16.48
CA ILE A 98 -16.70 13.81 16.70
C ILE A 98 -16.53 14.65 17.97
N ALA A 99 -17.41 15.63 18.19
CA ALA A 99 -17.38 16.46 19.38
C ALA A 99 -17.66 15.65 20.66
N ASP A 100 -18.66 14.77 20.63
CA ASP A 100 -19.01 13.88 21.74
C ASP A 100 -17.87 12.90 22.08
N ALA A 101 -17.24 12.29 21.07
CA ALA A 101 -16.09 11.41 21.26
C ALA A 101 -14.88 12.16 21.85
N LYS A 102 -14.64 13.41 21.44
CA LYS A 102 -13.56 14.24 21.96
C LYS A 102 -13.77 14.61 23.43
N GLU A 103 -15.00 14.97 23.81
CA GLU A 103 -15.36 15.27 25.21
C GLU A 103 -15.17 14.05 26.12
N HIS A 104 -15.53 12.85 25.65
CA HIS A 104 -15.33 11.60 26.40
C HIS A 104 -13.86 11.16 26.52
N LEU A 105 -13.01 11.54 25.56
CA LEU A 105 -11.56 11.27 25.61
C LEU A 105 -10.83 12.28 26.50
N GLU A 106 -11.26 13.54 26.51
CA GLU A 106 -10.69 14.61 27.33
C GLU A 106 -11.17 14.55 28.80
N GLY A 107 -12.34 13.95 29.08
CA GLY A 107 -12.90 13.75 30.41
C GLY A 107 -12.33 12.57 31.22
N LYS A 108 -11.43 11.76 30.65
CA LYS A 108 -10.65 10.75 31.38
C LYS A 108 -9.29 11.34 31.79
N GLN A 109 -9.31 12.28 32.74
CA GLN A 109 -8.17 12.57 33.60
C GLN A 109 -8.39 11.95 34.98
#